data_AF-A0A7C1JQG4-F1
#
_entry.id   AF-A0A7C1JQG4-F1
#
_cell.length_a   1.000
_cell.length_b   1.000
_cell.length_c   1.000
_cell.angle_alpha   90.00
_cell.angle_beta   90.00
_cell.angle_gamma   90.00
#
_symmetry.space_group_name_H-M   'P 1'
#
loop_
_entity.id
_entity.type
_entity.pdbx_description
1 polymer ?
#
loop_
_entity_poly.entity_id
_entity_poly.type
_entity_poly.pdbx_seq_one_letter_code
_entity_poly.pdbx_strand_id
1 'polypeptide(L)' 'MKVLVVDDDAHIQRLYREELQGEGYEVLIAGTGEEALRLFEN' A
#
# COMPACT_ATOMS: atom_id res chain seq x y z
N MET A 1 -13.19 1.11 -2.09
CA MET A 1 -12.28 0.15 -2.75
C MET A 1 -10.96 0.19 -2.00
N LYS A 2 -10.33 -0.96 -1.75
CA LYS A 2 -9.09 -1.07 -0.99
C LYS A 2 -7.93 -1.39 -1.91
N VAL A 3 -6.79 -0.73 -1.72
CA VAL A 3 -5.58 -0.93 -2.52
C VAL A 3 -4.41 -1.27 -1.62
N LEU A 4 -3.64 -2.29 -1.98
CA LEU A 4 -2.40 -2.67 -1.30
C LEU A 4 -1.22 -2.30 -2.19
N VAL A 5 -0.38 -1.39 -1.71
CA VAL A 5 0.88 -1.00 -2.38
C VAL A 5 2.03 -1.79 -1.77
N VAL A 6 2.82 -2.46 -2.61
CA VAL A 6 3.95 -3.29 -2.18
C VAL A 6 5.20 -2.82 -2.90
N ASP A 7 6.11 -2.20 -2.17
CA ASP A 7 7.35 -1.63 -2.69
C ASP A 7 8.37 -1.53 -1.55
N ASP A 8 9.65 -1.79 -1.79
CA ASP A 8 10.69 -1.74 -0.75
C ASP A 8 11.17 -0.31 -0.43
N ASP A 9 10.84 0.68 -1.27
CA ASP A 9 11.16 2.09 -1.02
C ASP A 9 10.01 2.82 -0.31
N ALA A 10 10.27 3.27 0.92
CA ALA A 10 9.32 4.02 1.75
C ALA A 10 8.86 5.36 1.13
N HIS A 11 9.68 6.00 0.28
CA HIS A 11 9.27 7.23 -0.41
C HIS A 11 8.24 6.94 -1.49
N ILE A 12 8.42 5.85 -2.26
CA ILE A 12 7.48 5.43 -3.30
C ILE A 12 6.15 5.00 -2.68
N GLN A 13 6.22 4.21 -1.60
CA GLN A 13 5.07 3.86 -0.77
C GLN A 13 4.26 5.09 -0.34
N ARG A 14 4.94 6.13 0.18
CA ARG A 14 4.29 7.36 0.63
C ARG A 14 3.64 8.13 -0.53
N LEU A 15 4.33 8.26 -1.65
CA LEU A 15 3.80 8.93 -2.85
C LEU A 15 2.48 8.29 -3.29
N TYR A 16 2.46 6.96 -3.47
CA TYR A 16 1.24 6.27 -3.89
C TYR A 16 0.13 6.32 -2.84
N ARG A 17 0.47 6.31 -1.55
CA ARG A 17 -0.51 6.51 -0.48
C ARG A 17 -1.24 7.82 -0.63
N GLU A 18 -0.49 8.92 -0.75
CA GLU A 18 -1.05 10.27 -0.79
C GLU A 18 -1.92 10.47 -2.04
N GLU A 19 -1.45 10.05 -3.22
CA GLU A 19 -2.20 10.15 -4.48
C GLU A 19 -3.51 9.32 -4.44
N LEU A 20 -3.43 8.04 -4.07
CA LEU A 20 -4.59 7.14 -4.07
C LEU A 20 -5.59 7.49 -2.97
N GLN A 21 -5.12 7.94 -1.80
CA GLN A 21 -6.03 8.46 -0.77
C GLN A 21 -6.74 9.73 -1.23
N GLY A 22 -6.05 10.61 -1.99
CA GLY A 22 -6.65 11.79 -2.62
C GLY A 22 -7.79 11.43 -3.58
N GLU A 23 -7.71 10.27 -4.24
CA GLU A 23 -8.78 9.72 -5.09
C GLU A 23 -9.88 8.97 -4.31
N GLY A 24 -9.75 8.84 -2.99
CA GLY A 24 -10.77 8.22 -2.12
C GLY A 24 -10.59 6.72 -1.89
N TYR A 25 -9.42 6.15 -2.21
CA TYR A 25 -9.10 4.76 -1.88
C TYR A 25 -8.64 4.60 -0.43
N GLU A 26 -8.98 3.45 0.16
CA GLU A 26 -8.32 3.00 1.39
C GLU A 26 -7.02 2.28 1.02
N VAL A 27 -5.89 2.81 1.47
CA VAL A 27 -4.56 2.33 1.05
C VAL A 27 -3.84 1.63 2.20
N LEU A 28 -3.52 0.36 1.99
CA LEU A 28 -2.60 -0.45 2.79
C LEU A 28 -1.23 -0.47 2.13
N ILE A 29 -0.18 -0.63 2.93
CA ILE A 29 1.19 -0.64 2.42
C ILE A 29 1.99 -1.73 3.07
N ALA A 30 2.85 -2.37 2.28
CA ALA A 30 3.83 -3.35 2.70
C ALA A 30 5.20 -3.05 2.10
N GLY A 31 6.25 -3.22 2.90
CA GLY A 31 7.65 -3.10 2.43
C GLY A 31 8.23 -4.40 1.87
N THR A 32 7.53 -5.51 2.06
CA THR A 32 7.97 -6.84 1.61
C THR A 32 6.79 -7.68 1.12
N GLY A 33 7.08 -8.69 0.31
CA GLY A 33 6.06 -9.65 -0.14
C GLY A 33 5.40 -10.42 1.01
N GLU A 34 6.16 -10.77 2.05
CA GLU A 34 5.63 -11.48 3.22
C GLU A 34 4.66 -10.62 4.02
N GLU A 35 4.95 -9.32 4.19
CA GLU A 35 4.03 -8.38 4.81
C GLU A 35 2.78 -8.18 3.95
N ALA A 36 2.96 -8.07 2.62
CA ALA A 36 1.85 -7.93 1.68
C ALA A 36 0.89 -9.12 1.76
N LEU A 37 1.41 -10.35 1.79
CA LEU A 37 0.59 -11.56 1.91
C LEU A 37 -0.20 -11.56 3.22
N ARG A 38 0.41 -11.20 4.36
CA ARG A 38 -0.31 -11.08 5.64
C ARG A 38 -1.45 -10.07 5.61
N LEU A 39 -1.27 -8.97 4.88
CA LEU A 39 -2.30 -7.93 4.73
C LEU A 39 -3.39 -8.34 3.72
N PHE A 40 -3.05 -9.14 2.72
CA PHE A 40 -3.99 -9.60 1.69
C PHE A 40 -4.90 -10.72 2.15
N GLU A 41 -4.41 -11.59 3.04
CA GLU A 41 -5.16 -12.74 3.57
C GLU A 41 -6.12 -12.40 4.73
N ASN A 42 -6.11 -11.14 5.23
CA ASN A 42 -7.05 -10.62 6.23
C ASN A 42 -8.27 -9.94 5.58
#